data_AF-A0A8C6B180-F1
#
_entry.id   AF-A0A8C6B180-F1
#
_cell.length_a   1.000
_cell.length_b   1.000
_cell.length_c   1.000
_cell.angle_alpha   90.00
_cell.angle_beta   90.00
_cell.angle_gamma   90.00
#
_symmetry.space_group_name_H-M   'P 1'
#
loop_
_entity.id
_entity.type
_entity.pdbx_description
1 polymer ?
#
loop_
_entity_poly.entity_id
_entity_poly.type
_entity_poly.pdbx_seq_one_letter_code
_entity_poly.pdbx_strand_id
1 'polypeptide(L)'
;MISYLCLHRRHHCPHGTTRIYENSDLSCPTAEYLENYPVYGSVLPPQSLKPKEEFPAYRCKMEGVTTFKSDSRPYEIVKQPRHAPEEYKPKQGEIDLGTAYKWHLNSCRVQRVAIARPLERQVKKGKLDTVPAYKGNFLHGLGKTFFSVV
;
A
#
# COMPACT_ATOMS: atom_id res chain seq x y z
N MET A 1 -110.96 28.88 -94.72
CA MET A 1 -110.69 28.21 -96.01
C MET A 1 -109.54 28.96 -96.64
N ILE A 2 -108.41 28.26 -96.87
CA ILE A 2 -107.22 28.70 -97.63
C ILE A 2 -106.40 29.80 -96.91
N SER A 3 -105.08 29.75 -96.74
CA SER A 3 -104.07 28.71 -96.91
C SER A 3 -102.71 29.31 -96.52
N TYR A 4 -101.86 28.54 -95.83
CA TYR A 4 -100.45 28.29 -96.19
C TYR A 4 -99.48 29.47 -96.06
N LEU A 5 -98.33 29.47 -95.36
CA LEU A 5 -97.30 28.51 -94.96
C LEU A 5 -96.31 29.37 -94.12
N CYS A 6 -95.44 28.95 -93.22
CA CYS A 6 -95.07 27.67 -92.65
C CYS A 6 -94.03 28.00 -91.56
N LEU A 7 -94.33 27.58 -90.33
CA LEU A 7 -93.45 26.89 -89.39
C LEU A 7 -92.03 27.43 -89.10
N HIS A 8 -91.88 27.86 -87.83
CA HIS A 8 -90.90 27.31 -86.88
C HIS A 8 -89.40 27.69 -87.06
N ARG A 9 -88.93 28.61 -86.22
CA ARG A 9 -87.82 28.30 -85.29
C ARG A 9 -87.72 29.32 -84.16
N ARG A 10 -88.13 28.91 -82.94
CA ARG A 10 -87.54 29.47 -81.71
C ARG A 10 -86.03 29.28 -81.83
N HIS A 11 -85.27 30.35 -81.86
CA HIS A 11 -83.83 30.28 -81.67
C HIS A 11 -83.44 31.26 -80.57
N HIS A 12 -82.94 30.71 -79.47
CA HIS A 12 -82.11 31.47 -78.55
C HIS A 12 -80.80 31.72 -79.29
N CYS A 13 -80.61 32.94 -79.82
CA CYS A 13 -79.34 33.33 -80.41
C CYS A 13 -78.55 34.20 -79.41
N PRO A 14 -77.33 33.78 -79.05
CA PRO A 14 -76.45 34.54 -78.18
C PRO A 14 -75.74 35.63 -79.00
N HIS A 15 -76.15 36.88 -78.84
CA HIS A 15 -75.39 38.05 -79.28
C HIS A 15 -75.30 38.95 -78.04
N GLY A 16 -74.22 38.94 -77.27
CA GLY A 16 -72.87 39.38 -77.64
C GLY A 16 -72.68 40.76 -76.99
N THR A 17 -71.87 40.85 -75.94
CA THR A 17 -71.68 42.02 -75.08
C THR A 17 -71.33 43.28 -75.87
N THR A 18 -72.08 44.37 -75.68
CA THR A 18 -71.79 45.70 -76.23
C THR A 18 -70.67 46.40 -75.45
N ARG A 19 -69.50 45.76 -75.30
CA ARG A 19 -68.28 46.44 -74.84
C ARG A 19 -67.42 46.69 -76.08
N ILE A 20 -67.41 47.93 -76.54
CA ILE A 20 -66.80 48.34 -77.82
C ILE A 20 -65.27 48.13 -77.83
N TYR A 21 -64.66 47.93 -76.67
CA TYR A 21 -63.30 47.43 -76.51
C TYR A 21 -63.30 46.19 -75.62
N GLU A 22 -63.90 45.10 -76.08
CA GLU A 22 -63.60 43.77 -75.56
C GLU A 22 -62.28 43.31 -76.15
N ASN A 23 -61.28 43.23 -75.26
CA ASN A 23 -59.98 42.57 -75.37
C ASN A 23 -59.55 42.31 -76.82
N SER A 24 -58.96 43.33 -77.45
CA SER A 24 -58.17 43.10 -78.65
C SER A 24 -57.15 42.01 -78.32
N ASP A 25 -57.21 40.88 -79.04
CA ASP A 25 -56.21 39.80 -79.04
C ASP A 25 -54.83 40.28 -79.52
N LEU A 26 -54.69 41.57 -79.78
CA LEU A 26 -53.44 42.29 -79.83
C LEU A 26 -52.94 42.41 -78.39
N SER A 27 -52.09 41.47 -77.99
CA SER A 27 -51.13 41.73 -76.91
C SER A 27 -50.56 43.11 -77.17
N CYS A 28 -50.75 44.06 -76.24
CA CYS A 28 -50.08 45.36 -76.30
C CYS A 28 -48.64 45.08 -76.72
N PRO A 29 -48.14 45.62 -77.85
CA PRO A 29 -46.75 45.39 -78.23
C PRO A 29 -45.95 45.83 -77.02
N THR A 30 -45.35 44.84 -76.35
CA THR A 30 -44.58 45.04 -75.13
C THR A 30 -43.70 46.24 -75.43
N ALA A 31 -43.89 47.35 -74.71
CA ALA A 31 -43.31 48.64 -75.12
C ALA A 31 -41.85 48.42 -75.53
N GLU A 32 -41.37 49.07 -76.60
CA GLU A 32 -40.02 48.86 -77.15
C GLU A 32 -38.94 48.80 -76.05
N TYR A 33 -39.16 49.53 -74.96
CA TYR A 33 -38.39 49.49 -73.73
C TYR A 33 -38.25 48.10 -73.07
N LEU A 34 -39.33 47.35 -72.88
CA LEU A 34 -39.33 46.02 -72.28
C LEU A 34 -38.72 44.95 -73.19
N GLU A 35 -38.84 45.12 -74.52
CA GLU A 35 -38.17 44.24 -75.49
C GLU A 35 -36.66 44.49 -75.56
N ASN A 36 -36.25 45.76 -75.53
CA ASN A 36 -34.83 46.14 -75.61
C ASN A 36 -34.08 45.98 -74.28
N TYR A 37 -34.77 46.04 -73.14
CA TYR A 37 -34.15 45.97 -71.81
C TYR A 37 -34.82 44.91 -70.93
N PRO A 38 -34.58 43.61 -71.18
CA PRO A 38 -35.00 42.55 -70.26
C PRO A 38 -34.32 42.73 -68.91
N VAL A 39 -35.01 42.35 -67.83
CA VAL A 39 -34.41 42.35 -66.48
C VAL A 39 -33.25 41.37 -66.48
N TYR A 40 -32.03 41.90 -66.38
CA TYR A 40 -30.81 41.08 -66.34
C TYR A 40 -30.92 40.07 -65.20
N GLY A 41 -30.82 38.78 -65.54
CA GLY A 41 -30.71 37.71 -64.54
C GLY A 41 -29.44 37.86 -63.72
N SER A 42 -29.32 37.11 -62.62
CA SER A 42 -28.12 37.12 -61.78
C SER A 42 -26.90 36.63 -62.57
N VAL A 43 -26.16 37.54 -63.18
CA VAL A 43 -24.89 37.23 -63.84
C VAL A 43 -23.90 36.89 -62.75
N LEU A 44 -23.40 35.65 -62.75
CA LEU A 44 -22.36 35.26 -61.82
C LEU A 44 -21.10 36.10 -62.12
N PRO A 45 -20.45 36.65 -61.08
CA PRO A 45 -19.20 37.36 -61.28
C PRO A 45 -18.17 36.42 -61.93
N PRO A 46 -17.28 36.95 -62.78
CA PRO A 46 -16.24 36.15 -63.42
C PRO A 46 -15.38 35.44 -62.36
N GLN A 47 -14.98 34.20 -62.65
CA GLN A 47 -14.08 33.48 -61.76
C GLN A 47 -12.76 34.25 -61.65
N SER A 48 -12.32 34.44 -60.41
CA SER A 48 -11.05 35.08 -60.11
C SER A 48 -9.89 34.27 -60.71
N LEU A 49 -9.04 34.93 -61.49
CA LEU A 49 -7.76 34.37 -61.97
C LEU A 49 -6.69 34.32 -60.87
N LYS A 50 -7.00 34.79 -59.67
CA LYS A 50 -6.09 34.68 -58.52
C LYS A 50 -5.83 33.20 -58.24
N PRO A 51 -4.57 32.80 -58.02
CA PRO A 51 -4.25 31.46 -57.54
C PRO A 51 -5.05 31.13 -56.28
N LYS A 52 -5.60 29.93 -56.22
CA LYS A 52 -6.24 29.43 -55.01
C LYS A 52 -5.15 29.16 -53.99
N GLU A 53 -5.32 29.67 -52.78
CA GLU A 53 -4.40 29.40 -51.68
C GLU A 53 -4.59 27.95 -51.23
N GLU A 54 -3.69 27.08 -51.67
CA GLU A 54 -3.59 25.70 -51.22
C GLU A 54 -2.55 25.63 -50.11
N PHE A 55 -2.99 25.53 -48.87
CA PHE A 55 -2.08 25.23 -47.77
C PHE A 55 -1.65 23.76 -47.86
N PRO A 56 -0.37 23.45 -48.07
CA PRO A 56 0.08 22.08 -47.94
C PRO A 56 -0.17 21.65 -46.49
N ALA A 57 -0.95 20.58 -46.32
CA ALA A 57 -1.10 19.96 -45.01
C ALA A 57 0.26 19.41 -44.59
N TYR A 58 0.99 20.16 -43.77
CA TYR A 58 2.29 19.76 -43.27
C TYR A 58 2.10 18.57 -42.33
N ARG A 59 2.44 17.36 -42.81
CA ARG A 59 2.32 16.09 -42.07
C ARG A 59 3.66 15.60 -41.52
N CYS A 60 4.60 16.48 -41.20
CA CYS A 60 5.82 16.03 -40.53
C CYS A 60 5.49 15.67 -39.08
N LYS A 61 5.80 14.43 -38.70
CA LYS A 61 5.73 13.99 -37.31
C LYS A 61 6.98 14.52 -36.60
N MET A 62 6.80 15.12 -35.43
CA MET A 62 7.91 15.49 -34.57
C MET A 62 8.67 14.23 -34.13
N GLU A 63 10.00 14.23 -34.27
CA GLU A 63 10.81 13.15 -33.73
C GLU A 63 10.67 13.14 -32.20
N GLY A 64 10.17 12.04 -31.63
CA GLY A 64 9.92 11.90 -30.19
C GLY A 64 11.18 11.64 -29.35
N VAL A 65 12.36 11.98 -29.88
CA VAL A 65 13.65 11.80 -29.23
C VAL A 65 14.09 13.13 -28.66
N THR A 66 14.12 13.22 -27.34
CA THR A 66 14.65 14.38 -26.64
C THR A 66 16.16 14.22 -26.46
N THR A 67 16.88 15.33 -26.27
CA THR A 67 18.31 15.33 -25.91
C THR A 67 18.58 14.46 -24.68
N PHE A 68 17.68 14.49 -23.69
CA PHE A 68 17.77 13.60 -22.55
C PHE A 68 17.78 12.12 -22.94
N LYS A 69 16.90 11.69 -23.86
CA LYS A 69 16.86 10.30 -24.34
C LYS A 69 18.08 9.93 -25.18
N SER A 70 18.67 10.86 -25.93
CA SER A 70 19.89 10.59 -26.71
C SER A 70 21.12 10.53 -25.84
N ASP A 71 21.23 11.44 -24.87
CA ASP A 71 22.46 11.75 -24.14
C ASP A 71 22.57 10.95 -22.83
N SER A 72 21.44 10.63 -22.20
CA SER A 72 21.40 9.88 -20.94
C SER A 72 21.32 8.37 -21.19
N ARG A 73 22.37 7.81 -21.78
CA ARG A 73 22.50 6.36 -21.95
C ARG A 73 23.16 5.73 -20.72
N PRO A 74 22.73 4.52 -20.31
CA PRO A 74 23.47 3.76 -19.31
C PRO A 74 24.91 3.57 -19.76
N TYR A 75 25.86 3.97 -18.93
CA TYR A 75 27.28 3.74 -19.16
C TYR A 75 27.72 2.41 -18.54
N GLU A 76 28.79 1.83 -19.08
CA GLU A 76 29.38 0.62 -18.51
C GLU A 76 30.06 0.96 -17.17
N ILE A 77 29.57 0.38 -16.08
CA ILE A 77 30.16 0.56 -14.75
C ILE A 77 31.29 -0.47 -14.59
N VAL A 78 32.53 -0.03 -14.78
CA VAL A 78 33.70 -0.85 -14.47
C VAL A 78 33.85 -0.96 -12.95
N LYS A 79 33.98 -2.18 -12.43
CA LYS A 79 34.24 -2.39 -11.00
C LYS A 79 35.61 -1.79 -10.65
N GLN A 80 35.62 -0.88 -9.68
CA GLN A 80 36.87 -0.31 -9.19
C GLN A 80 37.79 -1.43 -8.66
N PRO A 81 39.07 -1.49 -9.09
CA PRO A 81 40.03 -2.41 -8.51
C PRO A 81 40.14 -2.16 -7.01
N ARG A 82 39.82 -3.16 -6.19
CA ARG A 82 39.96 -3.09 -4.73
C ARG A 82 41.30 -3.70 -4.34
N HIS A 83 41.97 -3.08 -3.36
CA HIS A 83 43.13 -3.67 -2.74
C HIS A 83 42.73 -4.94 -1.97
N ALA A 84 43.40 -6.06 -2.21
CA ALA A 84 43.20 -7.28 -1.44
C ALA A 84 43.83 -7.12 -0.05
N PRO A 85 43.18 -7.53 1.05
CA PRO A 85 43.80 -7.46 2.37
C PRO A 85 45.08 -8.30 2.42
N GLU A 86 46.14 -7.79 3.05
CA GLU A 86 47.36 -8.56 3.28
C GLU A 86 47.09 -9.67 4.29
N GLU A 87 47.69 -10.85 4.07
CA GLU A 87 47.63 -11.95 5.03
C GLU A 87 48.34 -11.58 6.34
N TYR A 88 47.70 -11.90 7.46
CA TYR A 88 48.26 -11.61 8.78
C TYR A 88 49.50 -12.47 9.06
N LYS A 89 50.62 -11.82 9.33
CA LYS A 89 51.86 -12.48 9.79
C LYS A 89 51.94 -12.41 11.32
N PRO A 90 51.79 -13.54 12.04
CA PRO A 90 51.90 -13.53 13.49
C PRO A 90 53.30 -13.08 13.92
N LYS A 91 53.38 -12.31 15.00
CA LYS A 91 54.66 -11.87 15.57
C LYS A 91 55.41 -13.08 16.09
N GLN A 92 56.70 -13.17 15.79
CA GLN A 92 57.58 -14.18 16.37
C GLN A 92 57.93 -13.77 17.81
N GLY A 93 57.63 -14.66 18.76
CA GLY A 93 57.94 -14.46 20.17
C GLY A 93 57.02 -15.27 21.07
N GLU A 94 57.57 -15.81 22.15
CA GLU A 94 56.75 -16.40 23.21
C GLU A 94 56.15 -15.27 24.05
N ILE A 95 54.82 -15.22 24.13
CA ILE A 95 54.13 -14.27 25.00
C ILE A 95 53.96 -14.95 26.35
N ASP A 96 54.44 -14.33 27.44
CA ASP A 96 54.19 -14.82 28.79
C ASP A 96 52.70 -14.70 29.11
N LEU A 97 52.00 -15.84 29.11
CA LEU A 97 50.58 -15.95 29.46
C LEU A 97 50.37 -16.13 30.98
N GLY A 98 51.45 -16.07 31.77
CA GLY A 98 51.39 -16.14 33.22
C GLY A 98 50.68 -14.94 33.83
N THR A 99 49.57 -15.17 34.53
CA THR A 99 48.94 -14.17 35.38
C THR A 99 49.46 -14.29 36.80
N ALA A 100 49.52 -13.17 37.54
CA ALA A 100 49.90 -13.16 38.96
C ALA A 100 49.06 -14.15 39.80
N TYR A 101 47.80 -14.36 39.40
CA TYR A 101 46.91 -15.36 40.00
C TYR A 101 47.52 -16.78 39.97
N LYS A 102 48.03 -17.22 38.82
CA LYS A 102 48.65 -18.54 38.66
C LYS A 102 49.90 -18.70 39.54
N TRP A 103 50.64 -17.61 39.78
CA TRP A 103 51.85 -17.65 40.59
C TRP A 103 51.55 -17.72 42.08
N HIS A 104 50.51 -17.03 42.54
CA HIS A 104 50.20 -16.89 43.96
C HIS A 104 49.24 -17.96 44.50
N LEU A 105 48.44 -18.62 43.65
CA LEU A 105 47.51 -19.66 44.07
C LEU A 105 48.01 -21.05 43.71
N ASN A 106 49.04 -21.48 44.42
CA ASN A 106 49.46 -22.88 44.40
C ASN A 106 48.55 -23.69 45.33
N SER A 107 48.08 -24.85 44.87
CA SER A 107 47.32 -25.78 45.73
C SER A 107 48.24 -26.29 46.85
N CYS A 108 48.07 -25.77 48.06
CA CYS A 108 48.83 -26.25 49.22
C CYS A 108 48.35 -27.66 49.61
N ARG A 109 49.30 -28.60 49.76
CA ARG A 109 48.99 -29.92 50.32
C ARG A 109 48.65 -29.76 51.79
N VAL A 110 47.36 -29.88 52.13
CA VAL A 110 46.89 -29.87 53.52
C VAL A 110 47.24 -31.21 54.16
N GLN A 111 48.05 -31.20 55.21
CA GLN A 111 48.31 -32.40 56.01
C GLN A 111 47.05 -32.79 56.79
N ARG A 112 46.68 -34.07 56.74
CA ARG A 112 45.55 -34.58 57.52
C ARG A 112 46.00 -34.73 58.97
N VAL A 113 45.46 -33.88 59.84
CA VAL A 113 45.65 -34.03 61.29
C VAL A 113 44.63 -35.04 61.81
N ALA A 114 45.10 -36.06 62.53
CA ALA A 114 44.22 -37.03 63.16
C ALA A 114 43.47 -36.36 64.32
N ILE A 115 42.13 -36.45 64.31
CA ILE A 115 41.29 -35.97 65.40
C ILE A 115 41.46 -36.93 66.59
N ALA A 116 42.05 -36.46 67.69
CA ALA A 116 42.19 -37.25 68.90
C ALA A 116 40.80 -37.46 69.54
N ARG A 117 40.42 -38.72 69.79
CA ARG A 117 39.18 -39.02 70.54
C ARG A 117 39.37 -38.61 72.01
N PRO A 118 38.44 -37.84 72.61
CA PRO A 118 38.49 -37.51 74.02
C PRO A 118 38.44 -38.79 74.89
N LEU A 119 39.16 -38.79 76.01
CA LEU A 119 39.18 -39.91 76.94
C LEU A 119 37.82 -40.04 77.65
N GLU A 120 37.12 -41.16 77.41
CA GLU A 120 35.86 -41.45 78.10
C GLU A 120 36.10 -41.67 79.60
N ARG A 121 35.42 -40.89 80.44
CA ARG A 121 35.49 -41.02 81.91
C ARG A 121 34.32 -41.84 82.41
N GLN A 122 34.58 -42.87 83.21
CA GLN A 122 33.52 -43.60 83.88
C GLN A 122 33.00 -42.83 85.11
N VAL A 123 31.69 -42.62 85.17
CA VAL A 123 31.02 -42.00 86.33
C VAL A 123 30.79 -43.07 87.40
N LYS A 124 31.28 -42.83 88.62
CA LYS A 124 31.11 -43.76 89.74
C LYS A 124 29.64 -43.79 90.17
N LYS A 125 29.01 -44.97 90.16
CA LYS A 125 27.65 -45.17 90.68
C LYS A 125 27.70 -45.26 92.21
N GLY A 126 27.14 -44.27 92.91
CA GLY A 126 26.97 -44.30 94.36
C GLY A 126 25.78 -45.18 94.77
N LYS A 127 25.89 -45.93 95.87
CA LYS A 127 24.74 -46.63 96.48
C LYS A 127 23.93 -45.64 97.30
N LEU A 128 22.60 -45.68 97.12
CA LEU A 128 21.65 -44.85 97.86
C LEU A 128 20.94 -45.72 98.89
N ASP A 129 21.47 -45.77 100.11
CA ASP A 129 20.90 -46.54 101.21
C ASP A 129 20.04 -45.61 102.08
N THR A 130 18.80 -45.35 101.64
CA THR A 130 17.82 -44.56 102.40
C THR A 130 16.73 -45.49 102.93
N VAL A 131 16.66 -45.64 104.25
CA VAL A 131 15.59 -46.41 104.91
C VAL A 131 14.42 -45.48 105.19
N PRO A 132 13.19 -45.78 104.71
CA PRO A 132 12.04 -44.92 104.93
C PRO A 132 11.60 -44.93 106.40
N ALA A 133 11.26 -43.75 106.92
CA ALA A 133 11.01 -43.49 108.35
C ALA A 133 9.97 -44.42 109.00
N TYR A 134 8.99 -44.93 108.23
CA TYR A 134 7.97 -45.84 108.74
C TYR A 134 8.58 -47.12 109.34
N LYS A 135 9.67 -47.65 108.76
CA LYS A 135 10.32 -48.88 109.25
C LYS A 135 11.03 -48.70 110.60
N GLY A 136 11.46 -47.49 110.93
CA GLY A 136 12.16 -47.20 112.20
C GLY A 136 11.24 -47.14 113.42
N ASN A 137 9.95 -46.82 113.23
CA ASN A 137 9.04 -46.50 114.32
C ASN A 137 8.31 -47.71 114.93
N PHE A 138 8.39 -48.90 114.33
CA PHE A 138 7.70 -50.11 114.85
C PHE A 138 8.43 -50.83 115.99
N LEU A 139 9.69 -50.51 116.26
CA LEU A 139 10.53 -51.27 117.21
C LEU A 139 10.59 -50.68 118.62
N HIS A 140 10.04 -49.50 118.86
CA HIS A 140 10.19 -48.81 120.16
C HIS A 140 9.05 -49.13 121.17
N GLY A 141 8.11 -50.01 120.82
CA GLY A 141 6.85 -50.20 121.54
C GLY A 141 6.58 -51.58 122.16
N LEU A 142 7.49 -52.56 122.06
CA LEU A 142 7.25 -53.91 122.57
C LEU A 142 8.52 -54.47 123.22
N GLY A 143 8.45 -54.82 124.51
CA GLY A 143 9.49 -55.65 125.14
C GLY A 143 10.13 -55.09 126.41
N LYS A 144 9.37 -54.45 127.31
CA LYS A 144 9.64 -54.64 128.75
C LYS A 144 9.47 -56.12 129.02
N THR A 145 10.52 -56.82 129.48
CA THR A 145 10.51 -57.72 130.64
C THR A 145 11.58 -58.83 130.66
N PHE A 146 12.14 -59.03 131.86
CA PHE A 146 12.44 -60.30 132.56
C PHE A 146 13.78 -61.06 132.35
N PHE A 147 14.46 -61.23 133.51
CA PHE A 147 15.49 -62.20 133.95
C PHE A 147 16.93 -62.10 133.39
N SER A 148 18.00 -62.42 134.12
CA SER A 148 18.40 -62.39 135.55
C SER A 148 19.85 -62.89 135.61
N VAL A 149 20.62 -62.34 136.55
CA VAL A 149 21.80 -62.87 137.24
C VAL A 149 22.13 -64.36 137.03
N VAL A 150 23.37 -64.66 136.59
CA VAL A 150 24.40 -65.46 137.30
C VAL A 150 25.77 -64.88 136.92
#